data_AF-A0A3D3KUS0-F1
#
_entry.id   AF-A0A3D3KUS0-F1
#
_cell.length_a   1.000
_cell.length_b   1.000
_cell.length_c   1.000
_cell.angle_alpha   90.00
_cell.angle_beta   90.00
_cell.angle_gamma   90.00
#
_symmetry.space_group_name_H-M   'P 1'
#
loop_
_entity.id
_entity.type
_entity.pdbx_description
1 polymer ?
#
loop_
_entity_poly.entity_id
_entity_poly.type
_entity_poly.pdbx_seq_one_letter_code
_entity_poly.pdbx_strand_id
1 'polypeptide(L)'
;MSRPSVRRSCRPSVGSPRRPTYASPGRRQPAAPAEPDVISASKSAPEADTKSSSGRKKAKSADRKRPAEKAPASGDNVLVFPEPPGKRRKRNILVALCTVLALVCALLAVAIFSPALAVGTVTVSGTRLVTTEQVQAALEPLKGKPLPQISDEEVGRLLAPLVQIKSVSTQARPPSGLLVQVVERVPVALVKQGEQYQLVDVDGVV
;
A
#
# COMPACT_ATOMS: atom_id res chain seq x y z
N MET A 1 59.85 -18.49 53.03
CA MET A 1 58.85 -18.72 51.96
C MET A 1 57.46 -18.60 52.57
N SER A 2 56.44 -17.95 52.01
CA SER A 2 56.28 -17.28 50.70
C SER A 2 55.28 -16.11 50.76
N ARG A 3 55.31 -15.25 49.73
CA ARG A 3 54.44 -14.07 49.55
C ARG A 3 53.00 -14.42 49.09
N PRO A 4 52.02 -13.50 49.19
CA PRO A 4 50.60 -13.79 49.02
C PRO A 4 50.15 -13.83 47.55
N SER A 5 49.01 -14.48 47.27
CA SER A 5 48.32 -14.38 45.98
C SER A 5 46.95 -13.70 46.13
N VAL A 6 46.85 -12.45 45.68
CA VAL A 6 45.58 -11.73 45.52
C VAL A 6 44.91 -12.24 44.26
N ARG A 7 43.84 -13.04 44.39
CA ARG A 7 43.00 -13.41 43.23
C ARG A 7 42.21 -12.19 42.77
N ARG A 8 42.69 -11.54 41.71
CA ARG A 8 41.92 -10.54 40.96
C ARG A 8 40.69 -11.22 40.35
N SER A 9 39.49 -10.78 40.71
CA SER A 9 38.26 -11.12 39.99
C SER A 9 38.22 -10.34 38.68
N CYS A 10 38.12 -11.05 37.56
CA CYS A 10 37.96 -10.43 36.25
C CYS A 10 36.57 -9.79 36.15
N ARG A 11 36.52 -8.49 35.83
CA ARG A 11 35.28 -7.85 35.38
C ARG A 11 34.84 -8.49 34.05
N PRO A 12 33.55 -8.82 33.86
CA PRO A 12 33.04 -9.05 32.51
C PRO A 12 33.09 -7.73 31.72
N SER A 13 33.73 -7.75 30.56
CA SER A 13 33.76 -6.60 29.66
C SER A 13 32.41 -6.43 28.98
N VAL A 14 31.68 -5.38 29.32
CA VAL A 14 30.47 -4.98 28.58
C VAL A 14 30.89 -4.62 27.15
N GLY A 15 30.47 -5.44 26.18
CA GLY A 15 30.70 -5.17 24.78
C GLY A 15 29.84 -4.00 24.31
N SER A 16 30.45 -2.83 24.10
CA SER A 16 29.77 -1.70 23.46
C SER A 16 29.28 -2.11 22.06
N PRO A 17 28.01 -1.87 21.69
CA PRO A 17 27.55 -2.07 20.33
C PRO A 17 28.28 -1.07 19.42
N ARG A 18 29.03 -1.59 18.43
CA ARG A 18 29.66 -0.75 17.40
C ARG A 18 28.57 -0.12 16.54
N ARG A 19 28.39 1.19 16.71
CA ARG A 19 27.51 2.03 15.90
C ARG A 19 28.00 1.99 14.44
N PRO A 20 27.19 1.59 13.44
CA PRO A 20 27.60 1.67 12.05
C PRO A 20 27.65 3.15 11.63
N THR A 21 28.86 3.65 11.41
CA THR A 21 29.07 4.95 10.76
C THR A 21 28.82 4.79 9.27
N TYR A 22 27.63 5.19 8.81
CA TYR A 22 27.41 5.44 7.39
C TYR A 22 28.34 6.59 6.95
N ALA A 23 29.21 6.31 5.99
CA ALA A 23 30.03 7.33 5.37
C ALA A 23 29.13 8.25 4.52
N SER A 24 28.96 9.51 4.94
CA SER A 24 28.31 10.52 4.11
C SER A 24 29.14 10.76 2.85
N PRO A 25 28.61 10.52 1.63
CA PRO A 25 29.28 10.97 0.42
C PRO A 25 29.31 12.50 0.39
N GLY A 26 30.47 13.06 0.04
CA GLY A 26 30.77 14.48 0.25
C GLY A 26 29.83 15.43 -0.51
N ARG A 27 29.47 16.52 0.18
CA ARG A 27 28.77 17.69 -0.38
C ARG A 27 29.68 18.36 -1.42
N ARG A 28 29.55 18.00 -2.71
CA ARG A 28 30.18 18.75 -3.81
C ARG A 28 29.46 20.09 -3.98
N GLN A 29 30.22 21.17 -3.88
CA GLN A 29 29.77 22.52 -4.18
C GLN A 29 29.54 22.66 -5.70
N PRO A 30 28.40 23.18 -6.17
CA PRO A 30 28.23 23.53 -7.58
C PRO A 30 29.06 24.78 -7.91
N ALA A 31 29.96 24.67 -8.90
CA ALA A 31 30.53 25.82 -9.57
C ALA A 31 29.57 26.34 -10.66
N ALA A 32 29.74 27.60 -11.05
CA ALA A 32 28.89 28.32 -12.01
C ALA A 32 29.05 27.80 -13.47
N PRO A 33 28.18 28.20 -14.42
CA PRO A 33 27.90 27.41 -15.62
C PRO A 33 28.86 27.62 -16.79
N ALA A 34 28.91 26.63 -17.68
CA ALA A 34 29.44 26.71 -19.04
C ALA A 34 28.33 26.38 -20.07
N GLU A 35 28.60 26.69 -21.33
CA GLU A 35 27.60 27.00 -22.38
C GLU A 35 26.87 25.79 -23.03
N PRO A 36 25.77 26.00 -23.77
CA PRO A 36 24.91 24.90 -24.24
C PRO A 36 25.37 24.25 -25.55
N ASP A 37 25.61 22.93 -25.52
CA ASP A 37 25.82 22.12 -26.73
C ASP A 37 24.50 21.93 -27.52
N VAL A 38 24.43 22.58 -28.68
CA VAL A 38 23.38 22.39 -29.69
C VAL A 38 23.67 21.16 -30.56
N ILE A 39 22.95 20.06 -30.33
CA ILE A 39 23.07 18.84 -31.14
C ILE A 39 22.38 19.05 -32.51
N SER A 40 23.16 19.57 -33.47
CA SER A 40 22.78 19.60 -34.88
C SER A 40 22.92 18.20 -35.50
N ALA A 41 21.79 17.53 -35.77
CA ALA A 41 21.77 16.30 -36.54
C ALA A 41 21.65 16.60 -38.04
N SER A 42 22.78 16.80 -38.71
CA SER A 42 22.85 16.79 -40.17
C SER A 42 22.75 15.34 -40.69
N LYS A 43 21.79 15.08 -41.59
CA LYS A 43 21.78 13.84 -42.38
C LYS A 43 21.45 14.14 -43.84
N SER A 44 22.30 13.62 -44.72
CA SER A 44 22.44 14.01 -46.11
C SER A 44 21.26 13.60 -47.01
N ALA A 45 21.09 14.36 -48.10
CA ALA A 45 20.21 14.04 -49.21
C ALA A 45 20.72 12.83 -50.02
N PRO A 46 19.84 12.26 -50.86
CA PRO A 46 20.23 11.99 -52.24
C PRO A 46 19.20 12.42 -53.30
N GLU A 47 19.68 12.99 -54.40
CA GLU A 47 19.07 12.92 -55.75
C GLU A 47 19.36 11.51 -56.35
N ALA A 48 18.69 10.95 -57.37
CA ALA A 48 17.59 11.34 -58.26
C ALA A 48 16.72 10.05 -58.54
N ASP A 49 15.95 9.79 -59.61
CA ASP A 49 15.57 10.49 -60.85
C ASP A 49 14.27 9.88 -61.43
N THR A 50 13.60 10.57 -62.37
CA THR A 50 12.55 10.08 -63.31
C THR A 50 11.23 9.54 -62.72
N LYS A 51 10.02 9.88 -63.20
CA LYS A 51 9.57 10.11 -64.58
C LYS A 51 8.18 10.77 -64.63
N SER A 52 7.85 11.35 -65.79
CA SER A 52 6.57 12.03 -66.08
C SER A 52 5.45 11.10 -66.55
N SER A 53 4.22 11.30 -66.06
CA SER A 53 2.95 11.05 -66.79
C SER A 53 1.78 11.80 -66.10
N SER A 54 1.29 12.92 -66.63
CA SER A 54 0.24 13.01 -67.67
C SER A 54 -1.14 12.40 -67.30
N GLY A 55 -1.80 12.96 -66.27
CA GLY A 55 -3.13 12.52 -65.78
C GLY A 55 -4.28 13.54 -65.92
N ARG A 56 -4.31 14.37 -66.97
CA ARG A 56 -5.32 15.43 -67.12
C ARG A 56 -6.69 14.90 -67.58
N LYS A 57 -7.68 14.79 -66.68
CA LYS A 57 -9.10 14.64 -67.05
C LYS A 57 -9.95 15.82 -66.57
N LYS A 58 -10.28 16.72 -67.51
CA LYS A 58 -11.32 17.75 -67.32
C LYS A 58 -12.70 17.09 -67.29
N ALA A 59 -13.48 17.36 -66.26
CA ALA A 59 -14.94 17.23 -66.31
C ALA A 59 -15.56 18.63 -66.47
N LYS A 60 -15.82 18.98 -67.73
CA LYS A 60 -17.05 19.60 -68.23
C LYS A 60 -17.73 20.67 -67.34
N SER A 61 -17.27 21.91 -67.48
CA SER A 61 -18.07 23.10 -67.23
C SER A 61 -19.20 23.23 -68.26
N ALA A 62 -20.44 23.41 -67.83
CA ALA A 62 -21.54 23.85 -68.69
C ALA A 62 -22.59 24.62 -67.88
N ASP A 63 -22.88 25.86 -68.31
CA ASP A 63 -24.02 26.72 -67.94
C ASP A 63 -24.13 27.10 -66.42
N ARG A 64 -24.34 28.35 -65.98
CA ARG A 64 -25.14 29.44 -66.54
C ARG A 64 -24.97 30.73 -65.70
N LYS A 65 -25.09 31.88 -66.37
CA LYS A 65 -25.45 33.23 -65.85
C LYS A 65 -24.54 34.01 -64.88
N ARG A 66 -24.40 35.29 -65.27
CA ARG A 66 -23.73 36.47 -64.67
C ARG A 66 -24.73 37.20 -63.70
N PRO A 67 -24.38 38.31 -63.03
CA PRO A 67 -23.74 38.35 -61.70
C PRO A 67 -24.56 39.13 -60.63
N ALA A 68 -23.96 39.24 -59.43
CA ALA A 68 -24.14 40.29 -58.41
C ALA A 68 -25.38 40.27 -57.48
N GLU A 69 -25.10 40.79 -56.26
CA GLU A 69 -26.02 41.45 -55.31
C GLU A 69 -26.93 40.60 -54.40
N LYS A 70 -26.34 40.10 -53.28
CA LYS A 70 -26.74 40.51 -51.91
C LYS A 70 -25.83 39.90 -50.82
N ALA A 71 -25.02 40.76 -50.19
CA ALA A 71 -24.94 40.75 -48.72
C ALA A 71 -26.21 41.50 -48.22
N PRO A 72 -26.84 41.15 -47.08
CA PRO A 72 -26.13 40.98 -45.81
C PRO A 72 -26.64 39.82 -44.92
N ALA A 73 -25.73 39.20 -44.18
CA ALA A 73 -26.04 38.59 -42.90
C ALA A 73 -24.79 38.55 -42.03
N SER A 74 -24.84 39.23 -40.88
CA SER A 74 -23.91 38.98 -39.78
C SER A 74 -24.21 37.60 -39.21
N GLY A 75 -23.67 36.56 -39.84
CA GLY A 75 -23.52 35.26 -39.21
C GLY A 75 -22.23 35.26 -38.43
N ASP A 76 -22.29 35.01 -37.13
CA ASP A 76 -21.10 34.78 -36.31
C ASP A 76 -20.17 33.81 -37.04
N ASN A 77 -18.91 34.19 -37.20
CA ASN A 77 -17.89 33.29 -37.73
C ASN A 77 -17.59 32.24 -36.66
N VAL A 78 -18.51 31.27 -36.55
CA VAL A 78 -18.33 30.01 -35.83
C VAL A 78 -17.30 29.20 -36.61
N LEU A 79 -16.05 29.64 -36.50
CA LEU A 79 -14.89 28.82 -36.80
C LEU A 79 -14.98 27.64 -35.85
N VAL A 80 -15.54 26.54 -36.34
CA VAL A 80 -15.42 25.22 -35.72
C VAL A 80 -13.95 24.85 -35.81
N PHE A 81 -13.15 25.37 -34.87
CA PHE A 81 -11.76 25.00 -34.70
C PHE A 81 -11.72 23.47 -34.54
N PRO A 82 -11.08 22.73 -35.47
CA PRO A 82 -10.99 21.29 -35.34
C PRO A 82 -10.30 20.96 -34.02
N GLU A 83 -10.99 20.28 -33.10
CA GLU A 83 -10.39 19.94 -31.81
C GLU A 83 -9.06 19.20 -32.03
N PRO A 84 -7.94 19.66 -31.44
CA PRO A 84 -6.65 19.03 -31.65
C PRO A 84 -6.71 17.56 -31.20
N PRO A 85 -6.43 16.59 -32.09
CA PRO A 85 -6.79 15.17 -31.88
C PRO A 85 -6.11 14.53 -30.65
N GLY A 86 -5.05 15.15 -30.13
CA GLY A 86 -4.38 14.73 -28.90
C GLY A 86 -5.24 14.84 -27.64
N LYS A 87 -6.18 15.80 -27.53
CA LYS A 87 -7.00 15.97 -26.31
C LYS A 87 -7.95 14.78 -26.09
N ARG A 88 -8.52 14.25 -27.18
CA ARG A 88 -9.35 13.04 -27.17
C ARG A 88 -8.55 11.80 -26.77
N ARG A 89 -7.33 11.62 -27.31
CA ARG A 89 -6.42 10.52 -26.92
C ARG A 89 -6.06 10.56 -25.44
N LYS A 90 -5.65 11.73 -24.91
CA LYS A 90 -5.34 11.91 -23.49
C LYS A 90 -6.54 11.60 -22.58
N ARG A 91 -7.75 12.06 -22.94
CA ARG A 91 -8.97 11.72 -22.20
C ARG A 91 -9.26 10.22 -22.21
N ASN A 92 -9.13 9.55 -23.36
CA ASN A 92 -9.37 8.11 -23.47
C ASN A 92 -8.35 7.29 -22.67
N ILE A 93 -7.07 7.70 -22.64
CA ILE A 93 -6.04 7.06 -21.80
C ILE A 93 -6.36 7.24 -20.31
N LEU A 94 -6.78 8.44 -19.88
CA LEU A 94 -7.15 8.71 -18.49
C LEU A 94 -8.38 7.89 -18.08
N VAL A 95 -9.42 7.83 -18.94
CA VAL A 95 -10.61 6.98 -18.71
C VAL A 95 -10.20 5.50 -18.62
N ALA A 96 -9.37 5.00 -19.55
CA ALA A 96 -8.88 3.62 -19.51
C ALA A 96 -8.12 3.31 -18.21
N LEU A 97 -7.23 4.21 -17.77
CA LEU A 97 -6.50 4.08 -16.51
C LEU A 97 -7.44 4.05 -15.30
N CYS A 98 -8.42 4.96 -15.25
CA CYS A 98 -9.44 4.97 -14.20
C CYS A 98 -10.29 3.70 -14.21
N THR A 99 -10.68 3.17 -15.38
CA THR A 99 -11.44 1.91 -15.45
C THR A 99 -10.62 0.71 -15.01
N VAL A 100 -9.33 0.63 -15.37
CA VAL A 100 -8.43 -0.45 -14.92
C VAL A 100 -8.24 -0.37 -13.40
N LEU A 101 -8.00 0.82 -12.86
CA LEU A 101 -7.86 1.02 -11.41
C LEU A 101 -9.14 0.63 -10.66
N ALA A 102 -10.32 1.04 -11.15
CA ALA A 102 -11.60 0.68 -10.57
C ALA A 102 -11.85 -0.84 -10.58
N LEU A 103 -11.50 -1.52 -11.68
CA LEU A 103 -11.58 -2.99 -11.77
C LEU A 103 -10.63 -3.68 -10.78
N VAL A 104 -9.39 -3.20 -10.64
CA VAL A 104 -8.44 -3.75 -9.66
C VAL A 104 -8.94 -3.54 -8.23
N CYS A 105 -9.45 -2.37 -7.89
CA CYS A 105 -10.06 -2.11 -6.58
C CYS A 105 -11.28 -3.00 -6.32
N ALA A 106 -12.14 -3.23 -7.33
CA ALA A 106 -13.30 -4.11 -7.21
C ALA A 106 -12.89 -5.58 -7.00
N LEU A 107 -11.89 -6.07 -7.74
CA LEU A 107 -11.34 -7.42 -7.57
C LEU A 107 -10.70 -7.62 -6.19
N LEU A 108 -9.94 -6.63 -5.70
CA LEU A 108 -9.37 -6.64 -4.35
C LEU A 108 -10.46 -6.64 -3.28
N ALA A 109 -11.52 -5.84 -3.44
CA ALA A 109 -12.66 -5.88 -2.53
C ALA A 109 -13.33 -7.26 -2.51
N VAL A 110 -13.64 -7.85 -3.67
CA VAL A 110 -14.21 -9.20 -3.75
C VAL A 110 -13.29 -10.25 -3.10
N ALA A 111 -11.97 -10.14 -3.25
CA ALA A 111 -11.03 -11.04 -2.61
C ALA A 111 -10.99 -10.88 -1.07
N ILE A 112 -11.01 -9.65 -0.55
CA ILE A 112 -10.99 -9.35 0.89
C ILE A 112 -12.31 -9.73 1.58
N PHE A 113 -13.44 -9.57 0.91
CA PHE A 113 -14.77 -9.94 1.40
C PHE A 113 -15.21 -11.36 0.96
N SER A 114 -14.29 -12.19 0.49
CA SER A 114 -14.60 -13.54 0.00
C SER A 114 -14.90 -14.52 1.13
N PRO A 115 -16.05 -15.23 1.10
CA PRO A 115 -16.36 -16.31 2.05
C PRO A 115 -15.33 -17.45 2.04
N ALA A 116 -14.55 -17.61 0.96
CA ALA A 116 -13.51 -18.65 0.87
C ALA A 116 -12.35 -18.43 1.86
N LEU A 117 -12.19 -17.22 2.41
CA LEU A 117 -11.20 -16.87 3.43
C LEU A 117 -11.84 -16.63 4.82
N ALA A 118 -13.09 -17.03 5.01
CA ALA A 118 -13.78 -16.91 6.29
C ALA A 118 -13.16 -17.82 7.37
N VAL A 119 -13.18 -17.37 8.62
CA VAL A 119 -12.79 -18.21 9.77
C VAL A 119 -13.82 -19.33 9.94
N GLY A 120 -13.36 -20.56 9.71
CA GLY A 120 -14.10 -21.80 10.00
C GLY A 120 -13.65 -22.45 11.31
N THR A 121 -12.34 -22.55 11.54
CA THR A 121 -11.77 -23.19 12.75
C THR A 121 -10.98 -22.19 13.59
N VAL A 122 -11.21 -22.21 14.91
CA VAL A 122 -10.50 -21.36 15.87
C VAL A 122 -9.74 -22.27 16.85
N THR A 123 -8.41 -22.24 16.76
CA THR A 123 -7.51 -22.99 17.65
C THR A 123 -6.92 -22.04 18.66
N VAL A 124 -7.10 -22.33 19.95
CA VAL A 124 -6.55 -21.53 21.05
C VAL A 124 -5.32 -22.23 21.62
N SER A 125 -4.31 -21.45 22.02
CA SER A 125 -3.08 -21.93 22.63
C SER A 125 -2.60 -20.98 23.73
N GLY A 126 -1.88 -21.49 24.73
CA GLY A 126 -1.39 -20.71 25.87
C GLY A 126 -2.32 -20.62 27.08
N THR A 127 -3.51 -21.24 27.02
CA THR A 127 -4.47 -21.33 28.14
C THR A 127 -4.00 -22.31 29.23
N ARG A 128 -3.97 -21.86 30.49
CA ARG A 128 -3.72 -22.66 31.70
C ARG A 128 -4.65 -22.29 32.85
N LEU A 129 -4.90 -20.99 33.05
CA LEU A 129 -5.81 -20.44 34.04
C LEU A 129 -7.22 -20.28 33.46
N VAL A 130 -7.31 -19.81 32.20
CA VAL A 130 -8.58 -19.66 31.48
C VAL A 130 -8.93 -20.98 30.81
N THR A 131 -10.22 -21.37 30.84
CA THR A 131 -10.67 -22.55 30.09
C THR A 131 -10.76 -22.27 28.58
N THR A 132 -10.36 -23.23 27.75
CA THR A 132 -10.42 -23.11 26.28
C THR A 132 -11.84 -22.79 25.79
N GLU A 133 -12.85 -23.36 26.43
CA GLU A 133 -14.28 -23.16 26.09
C GLU A 133 -14.72 -21.71 26.30
N GLN A 134 -14.32 -21.05 27.40
CA GLN A 134 -14.62 -19.63 27.66
C GLN A 134 -13.98 -18.74 26.60
N VAL A 135 -12.74 -19.02 26.20
CA VAL A 135 -12.06 -18.29 25.12
C VAL A 135 -12.78 -18.52 23.78
N GLN A 136 -13.16 -19.76 23.46
CA GLN A 136 -13.88 -20.05 22.21
C GLN A 136 -15.27 -19.42 22.16
N ALA A 137 -15.99 -19.36 23.29
CA ALA A 137 -17.28 -18.68 23.43
C ALA A 137 -17.15 -17.17 23.16
N ALA A 138 -16.14 -16.51 23.73
CA ALA A 138 -15.86 -15.09 23.47
C ALA A 138 -15.47 -14.80 22.01
N LEU A 139 -14.91 -15.79 21.29
CA LEU A 139 -14.47 -15.67 19.90
C LEU A 139 -15.54 -16.07 18.86
N GLU A 140 -16.72 -16.54 19.27
CA GLU A 140 -17.79 -16.87 18.32
C GLU A 140 -18.17 -15.73 17.36
N PRO A 141 -18.20 -14.44 17.76
CA PRO A 141 -18.49 -13.32 16.85
C PRO A 141 -17.46 -13.09 15.73
N LEU A 142 -16.35 -13.86 15.72
CA LEU A 142 -15.36 -13.85 14.63
C LEU A 142 -15.58 -14.98 13.61
N LYS A 143 -16.37 -16.00 13.93
CA LYS A 143 -16.70 -17.09 12.99
C LYS A 143 -17.42 -16.51 11.77
N GLY A 144 -17.02 -16.93 10.57
CA GLY A 144 -17.57 -16.41 9.32
C GLY A 144 -17.00 -15.06 8.85
N LYS A 145 -16.24 -14.31 9.67
CA LYS A 145 -15.52 -13.12 9.19
C LYS A 145 -14.31 -13.54 8.34
N PRO A 146 -13.97 -12.81 7.27
CA PRO A 146 -12.79 -13.11 6.47
C PRO A 146 -11.51 -12.79 7.24
N LEU A 147 -10.55 -13.71 7.21
CA LEU A 147 -9.27 -13.64 7.92
C LEU A 147 -8.55 -12.27 7.82
N PRO A 148 -8.50 -11.58 6.65
CA PRO A 148 -7.83 -10.28 6.54
C PRO A 148 -8.48 -9.11 7.31
N GLN A 149 -9.71 -9.27 7.81
CA GLN A 149 -10.42 -8.22 8.57
C GLN A 149 -10.21 -8.32 10.08
N ILE A 150 -9.76 -9.49 10.57
CA ILE A 150 -9.60 -9.75 12.00
C ILE A 150 -8.27 -9.16 12.47
N SER A 151 -8.32 -8.41 13.57
CA SER A 151 -7.15 -7.78 14.17
C SER A 151 -6.96 -8.24 15.62
N ASP A 152 -5.71 -8.22 16.08
CA ASP A 152 -5.36 -8.48 17.49
C ASP A 152 -6.11 -7.54 18.45
N GLU A 153 -6.42 -6.31 18.01
CA GLU A 153 -7.25 -5.37 18.78
C GLU A 153 -8.72 -5.82 18.90
N GLU A 154 -9.34 -6.27 17.82
CA GLU A 154 -10.73 -6.74 17.85
C GLU A 154 -10.86 -7.98 18.74
N VAL A 155 -9.92 -8.91 18.59
CA VAL A 155 -9.80 -10.13 19.40
C VAL A 155 -9.54 -9.78 20.87
N GLY A 156 -8.64 -8.82 21.14
CA GLY A 156 -8.37 -8.30 22.48
C GLY A 156 -9.59 -7.64 23.13
N ARG A 157 -10.43 -6.94 22.37
CA ARG A 157 -11.70 -6.35 22.87
C ARG A 157 -12.73 -7.42 23.23
N LEU A 158 -12.84 -8.50 22.44
CA LEU A 158 -13.71 -9.63 22.76
C LEU A 158 -13.25 -10.40 24.01
N LEU A 159 -11.94 -10.50 24.21
CA LEU A 159 -11.34 -11.19 25.35
C LEU A 159 -11.09 -10.30 26.59
N ALA A 160 -11.31 -8.99 26.49
CA ALA A 160 -11.16 -8.03 27.58
C ALA A 160 -11.94 -8.37 28.88
N PRO A 161 -13.12 -9.02 28.86
CA PRO A 161 -13.79 -9.48 30.09
C PRO A 161 -13.01 -10.55 30.87
N LEU A 162 -12.07 -11.25 30.23
CA LEU A 162 -11.25 -12.30 30.84
C LEU A 162 -9.96 -11.68 31.40
N VAL A 163 -10.07 -11.04 32.57
CA VAL A 163 -9.00 -10.27 33.24
C VAL A 163 -7.68 -11.04 33.41
N GLN A 164 -7.77 -12.38 33.48
CA GLN A 164 -6.65 -13.33 33.55
C GLN A 164 -5.72 -13.30 32.32
N ILE A 165 -6.15 -12.69 31.21
CA ILE A 165 -5.36 -12.55 29.99
C ILE A 165 -4.55 -11.25 30.05
N LYS A 166 -3.23 -11.35 29.77
CA LYS A 166 -2.31 -10.21 29.68
C LYS A 166 -2.25 -9.65 28.27
N SER A 167 -2.11 -10.53 27.27
CA SER A 167 -2.11 -10.16 25.85
C SER A 167 -2.54 -11.32 24.97
N VAL A 168 -2.89 -10.99 23.73
CA VAL A 168 -3.33 -11.95 22.71
C VAL A 168 -2.65 -11.61 21.39
N SER A 169 -2.29 -12.62 20.60
CA SER A 169 -1.86 -12.45 19.22
C SER A 169 -2.53 -13.49 18.33
N THR A 170 -2.93 -13.08 17.13
CA THR A 170 -3.61 -13.94 16.16
C THR A 170 -2.76 -14.24 14.94
N GLN A 171 -2.90 -15.45 14.41
CA GLN A 171 -2.21 -15.90 13.21
C GLN A 171 -3.17 -16.66 12.29
N ALA A 172 -3.32 -16.18 11.06
CA ALA A 172 -4.06 -16.90 10.04
C ALA A 172 -3.34 -18.21 9.65
N ARG A 173 -4.09 -19.32 9.62
CA ARG A 173 -3.62 -20.65 9.21
C ARG A 173 -4.50 -21.13 8.04
N PRO A 174 -3.98 -21.09 6.79
CA PRO A 174 -4.71 -21.60 5.63
C PRO A 174 -5.13 -23.07 5.82
N PRO A 175 -6.29 -23.51 5.30
CA PRO A 175 -7.19 -22.76 4.41
C PRO A 175 -8.14 -21.76 5.11
N SER A 176 -8.63 -22.06 6.30
CA SER A 176 -9.70 -21.30 6.98
C SER A 176 -9.59 -21.28 8.52
N GLY A 177 -8.37 -21.48 9.03
CA GLY A 177 -8.08 -21.52 10.47
C GLY A 177 -7.56 -20.20 11.03
N LEU A 178 -7.95 -19.89 12.26
CA LEU A 178 -7.39 -18.81 13.08
C LEU A 178 -6.70 -19.43 14.31
N LEU A 179 -5.39 -19.26 14.42
CA LEU A 179 -4.64 -19.60 15.63
C LEU A 179 -4.61 -18.37 16.54
N VAL A 180 -5.14 -18.51 17.76
CA VAL A 180 -5.10 -17.50 18.81
C VAL A 180 -4.09 -17.94 19.86
N GLN A 181 -3.06 -17.11 20.07
CA GLN A 181 -2.05 -17.28 21.11
C GLN A 181 -2.40 -16.36 22.27
N VAL A 182 -2.71 -16.94 23.42
CA VAL A 182 -3.07 -16.23 24.64
C VAL A 182 -1.86 -16.22 25.57
N VAL A 183 -1.51 -15.04 26.08
CA VAL A 183 -0.54 -14.88 27.17
C VAL A 183 -1.32 -14.53 28.42
N GLU A 184 -1.34 -15.45 29.38
CA GLU A 184 -2.01 -15.26 30.68
C GLU A 184 -1.15 -14.43 31.64
N ARG A 185 -1.80 -13.80 32.62
CA ARG A 185 -1.15 -13.08 33.72
C ARG A 185 -0.52 -14.05 34.70
N VAL A 186 0.59 -13.64 35.30
CA VAL A 186 1.28 -14.38 36.36
C VAL A 186 1.20 -13.53 37.63
N PRO A 187 0.32 -13.87 38.60
CA PRO A 187 0.21 -13.08 39.82
C PRO A 187 1.50 -13.17 40.63
N VAL A 188 1.96 -12.02 41.15
CA VAL A 188 3.22 -11.90 41.90
C VAL A 188 3.01 -11.53 43.36
N ALA A 189 1.84 -10.99 43.72
CA ALA A 189 1.51 -10.60 45.08
C ALA A 189 0.06 -10.97 45.46
N LEU A 190 -0.17 -11.16 46.75
CA LEU A 190 -1.49 -11.19 47.37
C LEU A 190 -1.64 -9.94 48.23
N VAL A 191 -2.59 -9.07 47.89
CA VAL A 191 -2.91 -7.87 48.64
C VAL A 191 -4.15 -8.15 49.49
N LYS A 192 -4.04 -7.93 50.81
CA LYS A 192 -5.20 -8.01 51.71
C LYS A 192 -5.93 -6.66 51.71
N GLN A 193 -7.18 -6.66 51.28
CA GLN A 193 -8.04 -5.48 51.23
C GLN A 193 -9.26 -5.72 52.13
N GLY A 194 -9.18 -5.23 53.38
CA GLY A 194 -10.13 -5.58 54.43
C GLY A 194 -10.03 -7.06 54.81
N GLU A 195 -11.14 -7.78 54.72
CA GLU A 195 -11.21 -9.24 54.95
C GLU A 195 -10.82 -10.07 53.71
N GLN A 196 -10.77 -9.45 52.51
CA GLN A 196 -10.58 -10.16 51.25
C GLN A 196 -9.13 -10.16 50.78
N TYR A 197 -8.74 -11.19 50.02
CA TYR A 197 -7.43 -11.31 49.39
C TYR A 197 -7.56 -11.16 47.87
N GLN A 198 -6.73 -10.30 47.30
CA GLN A 198 -6.69 -9.99 45.87
C GLN A 198 -5.33 -10.39 45.29
N LEU A 199 -5.32 -11.06 44.14
CA LEU A 199 -4.10 -11.40 43.41
C LEU A 199 -3.70 -10.22 42.53
N VAL A 200 -2.42 -9.84 42.53
CA VAL A 200 -1.94 -8.68 41.76
C VAL A 200 -0.76 -9.09 40.86
N ASP A 201 -0.85 -8.72 39.59
CA ASP A 201 0.18 -8.91 38.54
C ASP A 201 1.24 -7.79 38.60
N VAL A 202 2.38 -7.95 37.91
CA VAL A 202 3.47 -6.95 37.85
C VAL A 202 3.02 -5.58 37.31
N ASP A 203 1.95 -5.55 36.52
CA ASP A 203 1.36 -4.32 35.96
C ASP A 203 0.40 -3.61 36.95
N GLY A 204 0.21 -4.15 38.16
CA GLY A 204 -0.75 -3.62 39.15
C GLY A 204 -2.22 -3.94 38.88
N VAL A 205 -2.49 -4.89 37.96
CA VAL A 205 -3.84 -5.36 37.63
C VAL A 205 -4.27 -6.47 38.59
N VAL A 206 -5.57 -6.51 38.88
CA VAL A 206 -6.24 -7.31 39.92
C VAL A 206 -7.35 -8.18 39.32
#